data_AF-A0A0R0B6L1-F1
#
_entry.id   AF-A0A0R0B6L1-F1
#
_cell.length_a   1.000
_cell.length_b   1.000
_cell.length_c   1.000
_cell.angle_alpha   90.00
_cell.angle_beta   90.00
_cell.angle_gamma   90.00
#
_symmetry.space_group_name_H-M   'P 1'
#
loop_
_entity.id
_entity.type
_entity.pdbx_description
1 polymer ?
#
loop_
_entity_poly.entity_id
_entity_poly.type
_entity_poly.pdbx_seq_one_letter_code
_entity_poly.pdbx_strand_id
1 'polypeptide(L)'
;MKPYTTIEQLSDGVRYLPLQLKGVHLDTLAALVQGRRLLECRVPRMQAARSASQVILRFDQGTSLELTSSSTVAQGWEEFGTINVEVASGAAVGLECEWHSLELSEGREVVQVEIVRWQGAGLIVDSGIRLRFADGRFFWAVAFDLPGTLLLTMPGEPSPDYWQFPADEYFFAATG
;
A
#
# COMPACT_ATOMS: atom_id res chain seq x y z
N MET A 1 -12.06 15.50 5.02
CA MET A 1 -12.65 14.18 5.28
C MET A 1 -12.39 13.32 4.04
N LYS A 2 -11.51 12.31 4.14
CA LYS A 2 -11.45 11.22 3.15
C LYS A 2 -12.68 10.31 3.37
N PRO A 3 -13.25 9.68 2.33
CA PRO A 3 -14.50 8.95 2.45
C PRO A 3 -14.35 7.76 3.40
N TYR A 4 -15.42 7.44 4.13
CA TYR A 4 -15.53 6.20 4.89
C TYR A 4 -15.20 5.01 3.98
N THR A 5 -14.31 4.12 4.42
CA THR A 5 -14.05 2.88 3.68
C THR A 5 -15.27 1.98 3.79
N THR A 6 -15.90 1.67 2.65
CA THR A 6 -17.11 0.85 2.59
C THR A 6 -16.76 -0.63 2.63
N ILE A 7 -17.35 -1.36 3.57
CA ILE A 7 -17.32 -2.83 3.57
C ILE A 7 -18.34 -3.34 2.57
N GLU A 8 -17.89 -4.18 1.64
CA GLU A 8 -18.73 -4.91 0.70
C GLU A 8 -19.13 -6.26 1.30
N GLN A 9 -20.31 -6.77 0.92
CA GLN A 9 -20.71 -8.14 1.26
C GLN A 9 -20.69 -8.98 -0.01
N LEU A 10 -19.85 -10.01 -0.01
CA LEU A 10 -19.75 -10.97 -1.09
C LEU A 10 -20.96 -11.92 -1.09
N SER A 11 -21.18 -12.60 -2.21
CA SER A 11 -22.32 -13.48 -2.43
C SER A 11 -22.39 -14.68 -1.47
N ASP A 12 -21.26 -15.09 -0.89
CA ASP A 12 -21.14 -16.15 0.11
C ASP A 12 -21.30 -15.63 1.56
N GLY A 13 -21.60 -14.34 1.72
CA GLY A 13 -21.76 -13.67 3.00
C GLY A 13 -20.45 -13.18 3.63
N VAL A 14 -19.29 -13.44 3.02
CA VAL A 14 -18.00 -12.90 3.46
C VAL A 14 -18.00 -11.39 3.30
N ARG A 15 -17.51 -10.68 4.32
CA ARG A 15 -17.31 -9.24 4.25
C ARG A 15 -15.98 -8.96 3.57
N TYR A 16 -15.93 -7.94 2.73
CA TYR A 16 -14.74 -7.55 2.00
C TYR A 16 -14.48 -6.06 2.19
N LEU A 17 -13.27 -5.74 2.64
CA LEU A 17 -12.76 -4.39 2.77
C LEU A 17 -11.73 -4.16 1.65
N PRO A 18 -12.17 -3.66 0.48
CA PRO A 18 -11.28 -3.42 -0.64
C PRO A 18 -10.31 -2.27 -0.35
N LEU A 19 -9.19 -2.27 -1.07
CA LEU A 19 -8.36 -1.08 -1.15
C LEU A 19 -9.10 -0.02 -1.97
N GLN A 20 -8.89 1.24 -1.61
CA GLN A 20 -9.59 2.35 -2.27
C GLN A 20 -8.69 2.93 -3.36
N LEU A 21 -9.22 3.06 -4.57
CA LEU A 21 -8.48 3.59 -5.71
C LEU A 21 -9.02 4.95 -6.11
N LYS A 22 -8.11 5.89 -6.40
CA LYS A 22 -8.44 7.20 -6.95
C LYS A 22 -7.58 7.50 -8.17
N GLY A 23 -8.24 7.84 -9.28
CA GLY A 23 -7.56 8.10 -10.56
C GLY A 23 -7.11 6.85 -11.32
N VAL A 24 -7.49 5.65 -10.87
CA VAL A 24 -7.13 4.37 -11.50
C VAL A 24 -8.13 3.26 -11.14
N HIS A 25 -8.17 2.19 -11.94
CA HIS A 25 -8.88 0.95 -11.63
C HIS A 25 -7.88 -0.15 -11.24
N LEU A 26 -8.32 -1.16 -10.49
CA LEU A 26 -7.41 -2.20 -9.98
C LEU A 26 -6.67 -2.91 -11.12
N ASP A 27 -7.41 -3.24 -12.19
CA ASP A 27 -6.89 -3.91 -13.38
C ASP A 27 -5.87 -3.07 -14.16
N THR A 28 -5.88 -1.73 -13.98
CA THR A 28 -4.94 -0.83 -14.65
C THR A 28 -3.79 -0.38 -13.76
N LEU A 29 -3.86 -0.59 -12.44
CA LEU A 29 -2.79 -0.28 -11.51
C LEU A 29 -1.51 -1.05 -11.86
N ALA A 30 -1.62 -2.34 -12.17
CA ALA A 30 -0.51 -3.18 -12.61
C ALA A 30 0.15 -2.61 -13.88
N ALA A 31 -0.66 -2.35 -14.90
CA ALA A 31 -0.22 -1.81 -16.18
C ALA A 31 0.45 -0.43 -16.05
N LEU A 32 0.12 0.36 -15.02
CA LEU A 32 0.72 1.66 -14.78
C LEU A 32 2.15 1.58 -14.25
N VAL A 33 2.52 0.53 -13.51
CA VAL A 33 3.83 0.48 -12.82
C VAL A 33 4.68 -0.72 -13.22
N GLN A 34 4.11 -1.79 -13.77
CA GLN A 34 4.87 -2.94 -14.25
C GLN A 34 5.73 -2.54 -15.45
N GLY A 35 6.98 -2.99 -15.44
CA GLY A 35 8.04 -2.58 -16.37
C GLY A 35 8.64 -1.20 -16.09
N ARG A 36 8.13 -0.46 -15.10
CA ARG A 36 8.68 0.85 -14.70
C ARG A 36 9.70 0.72 -13.59
N ARG A 37 10.62 1.68 -13.54
CA ARG A 37 11.60 1.76 -12.45
C ARG A 37 11.08 2.62 -11.32
N LEU A 38 10.97 2.06 -10.11
CA LEU A 38 10.77 2.84 -8.89
C LEU A 38 12.07 3.60 -8.60
N LEU A 39 12.00 4.93 -8.67
CA LEU A 39 13.14 5.83 -8.52
C LEU A 39 13.23 6.42 -7.10
N GLU A 40 12.08 6.67 -6.48
CA GLU A 40 12.02 7.36 -5.19
C GLU A 40 10.86 6.83 -4.36
N CYS A 41 11.10 6.63 -3.07
CA CYS A 41 10.06 6.42 -2.07
C CYS A 41 10.18 7.53 -1.04
N ARG A 42 9.16 8.37 -0.88
CA ARG A 42 9.16 9.49 0.06
C ARG A 42 8.13 9.32 1.15
N VAL A 43 8.48 9.78 2.34
CA VAL A 43 7.56 9.91 3.47
C VAL A 43 7.75 11.29 4.13
N PRO A 44 6.79 11.78 4.93
CA PRO A 44 6.95 13.02 5.68
C PRO A 44 8.25 13.05 6.51
N ARG A 45 8.94 14.19 6.58
CA ARG A 45 10.28 14.35 7.19
C ARG A 45 10.38 13.87 8.64
N MET A 46 9.28 13.94 9.39
CA MET A 46 9.21 13.53 10.80
C MET A 46 8.78 12.08 11.00
N GLN A 47 8.60 11.32 9.92
CA GLN A 47 8.14 9.94 9.92
C GLN A 47 9.23 9.00 9.45
N ALA A 48 9.02 7.70 9.58
CA ALA A 48 9.99 6.69 9.16
C ALA A 48 9.28 5.58 8.39
N ALA A 49 10.04 4.72 7.71
CA ALA A 49 9.51 3.57 6.99
C ALA A 49 8.54 2.74 7.84
N ARG A 50 8.87 2.51 9.11
CA ARG A 50 8.04 1.75 10.06
C ARG A 50 6.74 2.44 10.53
N SER A 51 6.53 3.69 10.19
CA SER A 51 5.37 4.47 10.66
C SER A 51 5.18 5.72 9.79
N ALA A 52 4.59 5.53 8.61
CA ALA A 52 4.32 6.60 7.66
C ALA A 52 2.81 6.80 7.47
N SER A 53 2.28 8.01 7.64
CA SER A 53 0.88 8.33 7.35
C SER A 53 0.61 8.49 5.86
N GLN A 54 1.65 8.75 5.07
CA GLN A 54 1.58 8.98 3.63
C GLN A 54 2.91 8.57 2.99
N VAL A 55 2.82 7.95 1.82
CA VAL A 55 3.97 7.45 1.07
C VAL A 55 3.82 7.85 -0.38
N ILE A 56 4.86 8.44 -0.96
CA ILE A 56 4.90 8.78 -2.39
C ILE A 56 5.92 7.89 -3.08
N LEU A 57 5.45 7.07 -4.00
CA LEU A 57 6.27 6.27 -4.91
C LEU A 57 6.39 6.99 -6.24
N ARG A 58 7.61 7.28 -6.67
CA ARG A 58 7.88 7.89 -7.98
C ARG A 58 8.54 6.90 -8.90
N PHE A 59 7.91 6.70 -10.04
CA PHE A 59 8.40 5.86 -11.10
C PHE A 59 9.04 6.72 -12.20
N ASP A 60 9.80 6.09 -13.08
CA ASP A 60 10.21 6.71 -14.32
C ASP A 60 9.01 7.12 -15.20
N GLN A 61 9.30 7.96 -16.20
CA GLN A 61 8.31 8.47 -17.16
C GLN A 61 7.13 9.22 -16.50
N GLY A 62 7.36 9.84 -15.33
CA GLY A 62 6.45 10.80 -14.70
C GLY A 62 5.27 10.21 -13.92
N THR A 63 5.18 8.88 -13.75
CA THR A 63 4.13 8.25 -12.94
C THR A 63 4.47 8.35 -11.46
N SER A 64 3.50 8.75 -10.64
CA SER A 64 3.61 8.71 -9.18
C SER A 64 2.38 8.05 -8.55
N LEU A 65 2.60 7.27 -7.50
CA LEU A 65 1.54 6.76 -6.64
C LEU A 65 1.64 7.40 -5.26
N GLU A 66 0.52 7.87 -4.75
CA GLU A 66 0.34 8.22 -3.35
C GLU A 66 -0.37 7.06 -2.63
N LEU A 67 0.20 6.63 -1.51
CA LEU A 67 -0.37 5.62 -0.64
C LEU A 67 -0.70 6.27 0.71
N THR A 68 -1.88 5.98 1.22
CA THR A 68 -2.28 6.32 2.60
C THR A 68 -3.02 5.14 3.21
N SER A 69 -3.08 5.05 4.54
CA SER A 69 -3.88 4.03 5.23
C SER A 69 -5.18 4.62 5.75
N SER A 70 -6.22 3.79 5.82
CA SER A 70 -7.45 4.05 6.55
C SER A 70 -7.86 2.81 7.34
N SER A 71 -8.62 2.97 8.42
CA SER A 71 -9.20 1.87 9.19
C SER A 71 -10.73 1.95 9.19
N THR A 72 -11.38 0.80 9.35
CA THR A 72 -12.84 0.73 9.56
C THR A 72 -13.18 -0.30 10.63
N VAL A 73 -14.22 -0.05 11.41
CA VAL A 73 -14.75 -1.02 12.37
C VAL A 73 -15.58 -2.04 11.60
N ALA A 74 -15.14 -3.30 11.60
CA ALA A 74 -15.86 -4.36 10.89
C ALA A 74 -16.61 -5.29 11.84
N GLN A 75 -16.06 -5.63 13.01
CA GLN A 75 -16.66 -6.58 13.94
C GLN A 75 -16.49 -6.12 15.39
N GLY A 76 -17.61 -5.83 16.06
CA GLY A 76 -17.56 -5.32 17.44
C GLY A 76 -16.81 -3.99 17.50
N TRP A 77 -15.69 -3.98 18.23
CA TRP A 77 -14.79 -2.83 18.37
C TRP A 77 -13.47 -3.02 17.60
N GLU A 78 -13.33 -4.09 16.83
CA GLU A 78 -12.13 -4.37 16.06
C GLU A 78 -12.09 -3.49 14.81
N GLU A 79 -11.05 -2.66 14.72
CA GLU A 79 -10.70 -1.89 13.54
C GLU A 79 -9.82 -2.72 12.61
N PHE A 80 -10.01 -2.56 11.30
CA PHE A 80 -9.22 -3.23 10.27
C PHE A 80 -8.64 -2.20 9.31
N GLY A 81 -7.34 -2.28 9.08
CA GLY A 81 -6.59 -1.38 8.21
C GLY A 81 -6.62 -1.79 6.74
N THR A 82 -7.01 -0.85 5.88
CA THR A 82 -6.89 -0.91 4.42
C THR A 82 -5.97 0.22 3.94
N ILE A 83 -5.72 0.24 2.63
CA ILE A 83 -4.96 1.30 1.98
C ILE A 83 -5.78 2.04 0.92
N ASN A 84 -5.38 3.28 0.68
CA ASN A 84 -5.82 4.11 -0.42
C ASN A 84 -4.65 4.29 -1.37
N VAL A 85 -4.89 4.10 -2.66
CA VAL A 85 -3.91 4.30 -3.74
C VAL A 85 -4.44 5.37 -4.68
N GLU A 86 -3.71 6.47 -4.77
CA GLU A 86 -4.02 7.56 -5.69
C GLU A 86 -2.93 7.69 -6.75
N VAL A 87 -3.31 7.72 -8.02
CA VAL A 87 -2.37 8.03 -9.12
C VAL A 87 -2.26 9.54 -9.25
N ALA A 88 -1.06 10.04 -9.00
CA ALA A 88 -0.73 11.44 -9.21
C ALA A 88 0.01 11.60 -10.55
N SER A 89 -0.63 12.27 -11.51
CA SER A 89 0.05 12.78 -12.71
C SER A 89 0.67 14.14 -12.37
N GLY A 90 1.99 14.19 -12.19
CA GLY A 90 2.71 15.42 -11.80
C GLY A 90 2.87 15.58 -10.28
N ALA A 91 3.57 16.64 -9.88
CA ALA A 91 3.99 16.89 -8.49
C ALA A 91 2.80 17.19 -7.55
N ALA A 92 1.96 16.20 -7.26
CA ALA A 92 1.06 16.24 -6.13
C ALA A 92 1.90 16.00 -4.87
N VAL A 93 2.49 17.10 -4.41
CA VAL A 93 3.14 17.20 -3.10
C VAL A 93 2.27 18.18 -2.36
N GLY A 94 1.59 17.74 -1.30
CA GLY A 94 0.81 18.64 -0.45
C GLY A 94 1.67 19.85 -0.10
N LEU A 95 1.15 21.05 -0.40
CA LEU A 95 1.89 22.33 -0.46
C LEU A 95 2.58 22.74 0.85
N GLU A 96 2.41 22.00 1.95
CA GLU A 96 2.90 22.35 3.29
C GLU A 96 3.71 21.24 3.99
N CYS A 97 3.89 20.06 3.37
CA CYS A 97 4.61 18.95 4.01
C CYS A 97 6.08 18.91 3.54
N GLU A 98 7.02 18.87 4.49
CA GLU A 98 8.42 18.55 4.18
C GLU A 98 8.59 17.04 4.00
N TRP A 99 9.28 16.64 2.92
CA TRP A 99 9.47 15.24 2.55
C TRP A 99 10.93 14.84 2.65
N HIS A 100 11.17 13.57 2.95
CA HIS A 100 12.49 12.97 2.74
C HIS A 100 12.36 11.66 1.97
N SER A 101 13.43 11.31 1.27
CA SER A 101 13.49 10.12 0.44
C SER A 101 14.12 8.99 1.24
N LEU A 102 13.46 7.85 1.26
CA LEU A 102 14.01 6.61 1.78
C LEU A 102 15.00 6.06 0.74
N GLU A 103 16.13 5.52 1.22
CA GLU A 103 17.20 5.08 0.34
C GLU A 103 16.74 3.91 -0.56
N LEU A 104 16.72 4.16 -1.86
CA LEU A 104 16.69 3.15 -2.90
C LEU A 104 18.07 3.23 -3.57
N SER A 105 18.93 2.25 -3.28
CA SER A 105 20.34 2.22 -3.73
C SER A 105 20.48 2.58 -5.21
N GLU A 106 19.58 2.06 -6.04
CA GLU A 106 19.38 2.40 -7.45
C GLU A 106 17.91 2.20 -7.81
N GLY A 107 17.44 2.84 -8.89
CA GLY A 107 16.06 2.66 -9.35
C GLY A 107 15.79 1.22 -9.78
N ARG A 108 14.71 0.60 -9.29
CA ARG A 108 14.42 -0.84 -9.47
C ARG A 108 13.23 -1.07 -10.37
N GLU A 109 13.39 -1.91 -11.39
CA GLU A 109 12.30 -2.27 -12.30
C GLU A 109 11.27 -3.17 -11.60
N VAL A 110 10.00 -2.76 -11.61
CA VAL A 110 8.88 -3.53 -11.08
C VAL A 110 8.47 -4.58 -12.10
N VAL A 111 8.50 -5.85 -11.71
CA VAL A 111 8.06 -6.97 -12.58
C VAL A 111 6.69 -7.49 -12.21
N GLN A 112 6.18 -7.15 -11.02
CA GLN A 112 4.86 -7.58 -10.57
C GLN A 112 4.35 -6.65 -9.47
N VAL A 113 3.03 -6.44 -9.47
CA VAL A 113 2.29 -5.75 -8.42
C VAL A 113 1.32 -6.75 -7.80
N GLU A 114 1.26 -6.76 -6.49
CA GLU A 114 0.37 -7.63 -5.73
C GLU A 114 -0.33 -6.85 -4.62
N ILE A 115 -1.57 -7.22 -4.34
CA ILE A 115 -2.30 -6.76 -3.18
C ILE A 115 -1.95 -7.66 -2.01
N VAL A 116 -1.54 -7.04 -0.90
CA VAL A 116 -1.33 -7.72 0.38
C VAL A 116 -2.67 -7.83 1.06
N ARG A 117 -3.17 -9.06 1.21
CA ARG A 117 -4.53 -9.33 1.67
C ARG A 117 -4.52 -10.18 2.92
N TRP A 118 -5.29 -9.76 3.91
CA TRP A 118 -5.58 -10.57 5.10
C TRP A 118 -6.95 -11.23 4.95
N GLN A 119 -7.11 -12.43 5.50
CA GLN A 119 -8.40 -13.12 5.58
C GLN A 119 -8.54 -13.84 6.91
N GLY A 120 -9.61 -13.52 7.63
CA GLY A 120 -9.94 -14.11 8.91
C GLY A 120 -11.29 -13.61 9.42
N ALA A 121 -11.90 -14.31 10.38
CA ALA A 121 -13.16 -13.90 11.01
C ALA A 121 -14.32 -13.55 10.02
N GLY A 122 -14.37 -14.22 8.86
CA GLY A 122 -15.37 -13.93 7.82
C GLY A 122 -15.21 -12.55 7.16
N LEU A 123 -13.99 -12.00 7.20
CA LEU A 123 -13.59 -10.74 6.59
C LEU A 123 -12.35 -10.96 5.70
N ILE A 124 -12.34 -10.30 4.55
CA ILE A 124 -11.18 -10.17 3.67
C ILE A 124 -10.80 -8.69 3.65
N VAL A 125 -9.51 -8.37 3.78
CA VAL A 125 -9.02 -6.99 3.79
C VAL A 125 -7.85 -6.83 2.83
N ASP A 126 -7.95 -5.90 1.89
CA ASP A 126 -6.80 -5.47 1.08
C ASP A 126 -5.94 -4.47 1.88
N SER A 127 -5.07 -5.01 2.72
CA SER A 127 -4.29 -4.23 3.68
C SER A 127 -3.05 -3.56 3.10
N GLY A 128 -2.66 -3.80 1.86
CA GLY A 128 -1.41 -3.23 1.35
C GLY A 128 -1.12 -3.49 -0.12
N ILE A 129 0.00 -2.93 -0.59
CA ILE A 129 0.61 -3.30 -1.86
C ILE A 129 1.99 -3.90 -1.66
N ARG A 130 2.34 -4.83 -2.53
CA ARG A 130 3.69 -5.38 -2.70
C ARG A 130 4.15 -5.19 -4.13
N LEU A 131 5.36 -4.67 -4.29
CA LEU A 131 6.04 -4.59 -5.58
C LEU A 131 7.17 -5.63 -5.58
N ARG A 132 7.17 -6.51 -6.57
CA ARG A 132 8.33 -7.40 -6.83
C ARG A 132 9.21 -6.74 -7.87
N PHE A 133 10.51 -6.67 -7.60
CA PHE A 133 11.50 -6.14 -8.52
C PHE A 133 12.18 -7.23 -9.34
N ALA A 134 12.77 -6.86 -10.47
CA ALA A 134 13.48 -7.77 -11.38
C ALA A 134 14.64 -8.53 -10.70
N ASP A 135 15.23 -7.95 -9.65
CA ASP A 135 16.32 -8.56 -8.87
C ASP A 135 15.83 -9.48 -7.74
N GLY A 136 14.52 -9.76 -7.69
CA GLY A 136 13.91 -10.66 -6.70
C GLY A 136 13.64 -10.02 -5.34
N ARG A 137 14.00 -8.75 -5.13
CA ARG A 137 13.63 -8.02 -3.90
C ARG A 137 12.19 -7.52 -3.96
N PHE A 138 11.67 -7.18 -2.79
CA PHE A 138 10.31 -6.69 -2.64
C PHE A 138 10.30 -5.32 -1.96
N PHE A 139 9.31 -4.51 -2.31
CA PHE A 139 8.88 -3.38 -1.52
C PHE A 139 7.47 -3.67 -1.02
N TRP A 140 7.19 -3.33 0.23
CA TRP A 140 5.88 -3.46 0.83
C TRP A 140 5.42 -2.13 1.41
N ALA A 141 4.14 -1.83 1.25
CA ALA A 141 3.46 -0.77 1.99
C ALA A 141 2.13 -1.33 2.50
N VAL A 142 2.04 -1.57 3.80
CA VAL A 142 0.91 -2.29 4.43
C VAL A 142 0.36 -1.46 5.58
N ALA A 143 -0.95 -1.45 5.75
CA ALA A 143 -1.62 -0.87 6.90
C ALA A 143 -1.09 -1.52 8.19
N PHE A 144 -0.73 -0.69 9.16
CA PHE A 144 -0.13 -1.10 10.41
C PHE A 144 -1.16 -1.14 11.56
N ASP A 145 -0.82 -1.75 12.69
CA ASP A 145 -1.61 -1.74 13.93
C ASP A 145 -1.62 -0.37 14.63
N LEU A 146 -1.71 0.69 13.84
CA LEU A 146 -1.90 2.06 14.27
C LEU A 146 -2.77 2.75 13.22
N PRO A 147 -3.96 3.26 13.59
CA PRO A 147 -4.88 3.86 12.62
C PRO A 147 -4.22 4.92 11.74
N GLY A 148 -4.47 4.82 10.43
CA GLY A 148 -3.93 5.77 9.44
C GLY A 148 -2.43 5.65 9.18
N THR A 149 -1.78 4.57 9.65
CA THR A 149 -0.33 4.37 9.50
C THR A 149 -0.03 3.21 8.55
N LEU A 150 0.97 3.42 7.71
CA LEU A 150 1.60 2.41 6.87
C LEU A 150 2.93 1.99 7.48
N LEU A 151 3.19 0.68 7.44
CA LEU A 151 4.50 0.10 7.61
C LEU A 151 5.07 -0.19 6.22
N LEU A 152 6.25 0.37 5.96
CA LEU A 152 7.04 0.10 4.79
C LEU A 152 8.13 -0.91 5.11
N THR A 153 8.32 -1.85 4.19
CA THR A 153 9.50 -2.73 4.20
C THR A 153 10.25 -2.48 2.89
N MET A 154 11.49 -2.00 3.02
CA MET A 154 12.31 -1.58 1.90
C MET A 154 13.01 -2.78 1.24
N PRO A 155 13.46 -2.65 -0.02
CA PRO A 155 14.13 -3.74 -0.74
C PRO A 155 15.39 -4.23 -0.03
N GLY A 156 15.37 -5.48 0.43
CA GLY A 156 16.47 -6.12 1.15
C GLY A 156 16.35 -6.08 2.68
N GLU A 157 15.31 -5.43 3.20
CA GLU A 157 14.93 -5.56 4.61
C GLU A 157 14.22 -6.91 4.85
N PRO A 158 14.36 -7.50 6.04
CA PRO A 158 13.60 -8.69 6.40
C PRO A 158 12.11 -8.38 6.45
N SER A 159 11.29 -9.39 6.13
CA SER A 159 9.84 -9.29 6.35
C SER A 159 9.56 -9.09 7.85
N PRO A 160 8.63 -8.20 8.22
CA PRO A 160 8.25 -8.02 9.61
C PRO A 160 7.48 -9.25 10.11
N ASP A 161 7.56 -9.50 11.41
CA ASP A 161 6.79 -10.57 12.06
C ASP A 161 5.28 -10.24 12.10
N TYR A 162 4.95 -8.94 12.16
CA TYR A 162 3.59 -8.44 12.28
C TYR A 162 3.37 -7.18 11.44
N TRP A 163 2.19 -7.08 10.85
CA TRP A 163 1.62 -5.83 10.38
C TRP A 163 0.53 -5.38 11.35
N GLN A 164 -0.74 -5.53 10.98
CA GLN A 164 -1.84 -5.51 11.93
C GLN A 164 -2.03 -6.90 12.57
N PHE A 165 -1.88 -7.95 11.76
CA PHE A 165 -1.92 -9.35 12.15
C PHE A 165 -0.54 -10.00 11.90
N PRO A 166 -0.30 -11.24 12.38
CA PRO A 166 0.89 -12.00 12.00
C PRO A 166 1.10 -12.03 10.48
N ALA A 167 2.33 -11.80 10.01
CA ALA A 167 2.59 -11.65 8.59
C ALA A 167 2.33 -12.92 7.76
N ASP A 168 2.31 -14.10 8.39
CA ASP A 168 2.00 -15.39 7.78
C ASP A 168 0.49 -15.62 7.56
N GLU A 169 -0.38 -14.77 8.11
CA GLU A 169 -1.83 -14.78 7.85
C GLU A 169 -2.22 -14.05 6.56
N TYR A 170 -1.27 -13.39 5.91
CA TYR A 170 -1.51 -12.62 4.71
C TYR A 170 -1.12 -13.40 3.45
N PHE A 171 -1.83 -13.13 2.37
CA PHE A 171 -1.53 -13.66 1.04
C PHE A 171 -1.43 -12.54 0.02
N PHE A 172 -0.85 -12.87 -1.12
CA PHE A 172 -0.51 -11.91 -2.16
C PHE A 172 -1.32 -12.20 -3.41
N ALA A 173 -2.28 -11.33 -3.71
CA ALA A 173 -3.11 -11.45 -4.89
C ALA A 173 -2.48 -10.63 -6.03
N ALA A 174 -2.09 -11.29 -7.12
CA ALA A 174 -1.59 -10.58 -8.30
C ALA A 174 -2.66 -9.66 -8.88
N THR A 175 -2.28 -8.43 -9.21
CA THR A 175 -3.11 -7.54 -10.03
C THR A 175 -2.73 -7.77 -11.48
N GLY A 176 -3.63 -8.36 -12.28
CA GLY A 176 -3.64 -8.36 -13.76
C GLY A 176 -2.35 -8.68 -14.51
#